data_AF-A0A1G2FIS2-F1
#
_entry.id   AF-A0A1G2FIS2-F1
#
_cell.length_a   1.000
_cell.length_b   1.000
_cell.length_c   1.000
_cell.angle_alpha   90.00
_cell.angle_beta   90.00
_cell.angle_gamma   90.00
#
_symmetry.space_group_name_H-M   'P 1'
#
loop_
_entity.id
_entity.type
_entity.pdbx_description
1 polymer ?
#
loop_
_entity_poly.entity_id
_entity_poly.type
_entity_poly.pdbx_seq_one_letter_code
_entity_poly.pdbx_strand_id
1 'polypeptide(L)'
;MPFSNLEKRVFKEGYQVVAGIDEVGRGSLAGPVAAAVVSITRPTRSLLTTKIKDSKQLTEKQREEIFERVKSNPDFLWKVSFVWPKIIDKINIWQATLLTWQRCLKKLNSQPDFLFLDGKLGLPNLKITQKPIIKGDQKIFLLSLASIMAKVSRDNLMKKLDQKYPEYVFSQHKGYGTKLHLEKLKKIGPSEIHRRSFRPVFENLPFKEKVYYVVSQIPKGQAMTYQAVAQKIGQPLSYRAVGNALNKNINPKIPCHRVIRSDGKLGGYNRGSKIKEKLLRKERFKI
;
A
#
# COMPACT_ATOMS: atom_id res chain seq x y z
N MET A 1 4.92 33.82 -8.06
CA MET A 1 4.17 32.61 -7.64
C MET A 1 5.03 31.39 -7.88
N PRO A 2 5.16 30.48 -6.90
CA PRO A 2 5.80 29.18 -7.11
C PRO A 2 4.99 28.26 -8.04
N PHE A 3 3.73 28.60 -8.33
CA PHE A 3 2.88 27.87 -9.27
C PHE A 3 3.50 27.79 -10.68
N SER A 4 3.45 26.59 -11.24
CA SER A 4 3.74 26.34 -12.64
C SER A 4 2.78 27.08 -13.56
N ASN A 5 3.16 27.23 -14.84
CA ASN A 5 2.29 27.82 -15.85
C ASN A 5 0.97 27.04 -16.00
N LEU A 6 1.00 25.73 -15.76
CA LEU A 6 -0.19 24.90 -15.81
C LEU A 6 -1.13 25.17 -14.63
N GLU A 7 -0.61 25.29 -13.41
CA GLU A 7 -1.42 25.66 -12.24
C GLU A 7 -2.05 27.04 -12.42
N LYS A 8 -1.28 28.03 -12.89
CA LYS A 8 -1.80 29.37 -13.20
C LYS A 8 -2.94 29.34 -14.23
N ARG A 9 -2.80 28.49 -15.26
CA ARG A 9 -3.84 28.32 -16.30
C ARG A 9 -5.12 27.74 -15.71
N VAL A 10 -5.02 26.73 -14.86
CA VAL A 10 -6.19 26.15 -14.17
C VAL A 10 -6.94 27.21 -13.37
N PHE A 11 -6.25 28.06 -12.60
CA PHE A 11 -6.93 29.16 -11.90
C PHE A 11 -7.57 30.19 -12.84
N LYS A 12 -6.95 30.48 -14.00
CA LYS A 12 -7.51 31.37 -15.03
C LYS A 12 -8.75 30.78 -15.68
N GLU A 13 -8.84 29.47 -15.80
CA GLU A 13 -10.01 28.73 -16.33
C GLU A 13 -11.20 28.71 -15.34
N GLY A 14 -11.07 29.30 -14.15
CA GLY A 14 -12.18 29.55 -13.22
C GLY A 14 -12.27 28.60 -12.03
N TYR A 15 -11.43 27.56 -11.99
CA TYR A 15 -11.37 26.63 -10.85
C TYR A 15 -10.96 27.35 -9.57
N GLN A 16 -11.73 27.15 -8.48
CA GLN A 16 -11.53 27.87 -7.22
C GLN A 16 -10.67 27.07 -6.25
N VAL A 17 -10.92 25.76 -6.13
CA VAL A 17 -10.14 24.88 -5.25
C VAL A 17 -9.33 23.90 -6.10
N VAL A 18 -8.01 24.04 -6.06
CA VAL A 18 -7.08 23.20 -6.82
C VAL A 18 -6.26 22.36 -5.86
N ALA A 19 -6.15 21.07 -6.14
CA ALA A 19 -5.42 20.11 -5.31
C ALA A 19 -4.35 19.33 -6.09
N GLY A 20 -3.33 18.87 -5.38
CA GLY A 20 -2.37 17.86 -5.83
C GLY A 20 -2.38 16.65 -4.91
N ILE A 21 -2.29 15.45 -5.47
CA ILE A 21 -2.11 14.18 -4.72
C ILE A 21 -0.87 13.44 -5.22
N ASP A 22 -0.07 12.98 -4.27
CA ASP A 22 1.07 12.11 -4.50
C ASP A 22 1.19 11.04 -3.39
N GLU A 23 1.85 9.93 -3.69
CA GLU A 23 2.08 8.81 -2.80
C GLU A 23 3.56 8.47 -2.55
N VAL A 24 3.80 7.79 -1.43
CA VAL A 24 5.11 7.29 -1.05
C VAL A 24 5.03 5.88 -0.47
N GLY A 25 6.13 5.14 -0.61
CA GLY A 25 6.27 3.83 0.02
C GLY A 25 5.68 2.68 -0.79
N ARG A 26 5.36 2.86 -2.07
CA ARG A 26 4.86 1.77 -2.92
C ARG A 26 5.83 0.59 -3.01
N GLY A 27 7.12 0.86 -3.15
CA GLY A 27 8.17 -0.15 -3.23
C GLY A 27 8.69 -0.67 -1.89
N SER A 28 8.16 -0.21 -0.75
CA SER A 28 8.64 -0.68 0.56
C SER A 28 8.18 -2.11 0.84
N LEU A 29 9.05 -2.92 1.46
CA LEU A 29 8.74 -4.27 1.91
C LEU A 29 7.94 -4.27 3.22
N ALA A 30 8.06 -3.21 4.02
CA ALA A 30 7.37 -3.05 5.29
C ALA A 30 6.69 -1.67 5.43
N GLY A 31 5.67 -1.63 6.29
CA GLY A 31 4.87 -0.45 6.57
C GLY A 31 3.83 -0.13 5.50
N PRO A 32 2.97 0.88 5.75
CA PRO A 32 1.90 1.24 4.84
C PRO A 32 2.42 1.92 3.57
N VAL A 33 1.59 1.92 2.53
CA VAL A 33 1.66 2.96 1.49
C VAL A 33 0.94 4.19 2.05
N ALA A 34 1.49 5.38 1.78
CA ALA A 34 0.93 6.64 2.25
C ALA A 34 0.68 7.56 1.05
N ALA A 35 -0.36 8.38 1.10
CA ALA A 35 -0.53 9.50 0.19
C ALA A 35 -0.92 10.74 0.96
N ALA A 36 -0.64 11.90 0.37
CA ALA A 36 -1.14 13.17 0.84
C ALA A 36 -1.90 13.86 -0.27
N VAL A 37 -2.92 14.62 0.12
CA VAL A 37 -3.52 15.66 -0.71
C VAL A 37 -3.15 17.00 -0.12
N VAL A 38 -2.78 17.96 -0.98
CA VAL A 38 -2.60 19.37 -0.63
C VAL A 38 -3.44 20.18 -1.59
N SER A 39 -4.32 21.02 -1.07
CA SER A 39 -5.20 21.88 -1.83
C SER A 39 -5.08 23.32 -1.37
N ILE A 40 -5.34 24.23 -2.30
CA ILE A 40 -5.37 25.66 -2.07
C ILE A 40 -6.63 26.23 -2.70
N THR A 41 -7.33 27.07 -1.95
CA THR A 41 -8.39 27.92 -2.50
C THR A 41 -7.72 29.09 -3.22
N ARG A 42 -8.30 29.53 -4.34
CA ARG A 42 -7.79 30.57 -5.24
C ARG A 42 -6.92 31.58 -4.47
N PRO A 43 -5.61 31.61 -4.73
CA PRO A 43 -4.65 32.27 -3.86
C PRO A 43 -4.94 33.78 -3.79
N THR A 44 -5.03 34.32 -2.59
CA THR A 44 -5.00 35.77 -2.36
C THR A 44 -3.58 36.30 -2.62
N ARG A 45 -3.42 37.63 -2.79
CA ARG A 45 -2.12 38.26 -3.08
C ARG A 45 -1.01 37.93 -2.03
N SER A 46 -1.35 37.48 -0.81
CA SER A 46 -0.37 37.20 0.25
C SER A 46 0.45 35.92 0.01
N LEU A 47 -0.11 34.88 -0.63
CA LEU A 47 0.59 33.65 -1.00
C LEU A 47 1.68 33.84 -2.06
N LEU A 48 1.72 35.02 -2.69
CA LEU A 48 2.67 35.34 -3.77
C LEU A 48 4.13 35.30 -3.32
N THR A 49 4.42 35.42 -2.02
CA THR A 49 5.76 35.70 -1.48
C THR A 49 6.47 34.49 -0.86
N THR A 50 5.79 33.37 -0.59
CA THR A 50 6.45 32.19 -0.01
C THR A 50 7.16 31.35 -1.07
N LYS A 51 8.47 31.62 -1.27
CA LYS A 51 9.35 30.77 -2.10
C LYS A 51 9.54 29.40 -1.44
N ILE A 52 8.86 28.38 -1.96
CA ILE A 52 9.17 26.98 -1.67
C ILE A 52 10.00 26.47 -2.84
N LYS A 53 11.26 26.08 -2.57
CA LYS A 53 12.22 25.58 -3.57
C LYS A 53 11.96 24.12 -3.94
N ASP A 54 12.47 23.76 -5.11
CA ASP A 54 12.32 22.49 -5.82
C ASP A 54 12.69 21.25 -4.97
N SER A 55 11.85 20.21 -4.97
CA SER A 55 11.80 19.20 -3.90
C SER A 55 12.77 18.02 -4.03
N LYS A 56 13.41 17.84 -5.19
CA LYS A 56 14.14 16.59 -5.52
C LYS A 56 15.53 16.48 -4.94
N GLN A 57 16.11 17.59 -4.53
CA GLN A 57 17.41 17.66 -3.86
C GLN A 57 17.27 18.00 -2.38
N LEU A 58 16.04 18.03 -1.85
CA LEU A 58 15.82 18.40 -0.46
C LEU A 58 16.31 17.30 0.49
N THR A 59 17.08 17.73 1.47
CA THR A 59 17.47 16.94 2.63
C THR A 59 16.25 16.63 3.50
N GLU A 60 16.37 15.65 4.41
CA GLU A 60 15.30 15.32 5.38
C GLU A 60 14.88 16.56 6.18
N LYS A 61 15.85 17.34 6.67
CA LYS A 61 15.62 18.58 7.41
C LYS A 61 14.85 19.63 6.59
N GLN A 62 15.22 19.84 5.33
CA GLN A 62 14.52 20.80 4.46
C GLN A 62 13.07 20.37 4.19
N ARG A 63 12.81 19.07 4.07
CA ARG A 63 11.43 18.56 3.94
C ARG A 63 10.62 18.76 5.22
N GLU A 64 11.22 18.54 6.39
CA GLU A 64 10.58 18.79 7.69
C GLU A 64 10.25 20.29 7.86
N GLU A 65 11.15 21.20 7.45
CA GLU A 65 10.89 22.65 7.46
C GLU A 65 9.71 23.04 6.55
N ILE A 66 9.65 22.50 5.33
CA ILE A 66 8.51 22.74 4.41
C ILE A 66 7.23 22.12 4.96
N PHE A 67 7.32 20.92 5.55
CA PHE A 67 6.18 20.25 6.16
C PHE A 67 5.53 21.12 7.24
N GLU A 68 6.33 21.68 8.16
CA GLU A 68 5.81 22.56 9.20
C GLU A 68 5.26 23.87 8.62
N ARG A 69 5.91 24.45 7.59
CA ARG A 69 5.38 25.66 6.90
C ARG A 69 4.03 25.43 6.23
N VAL A 70 3.84 24.30 5.54
CA VAL A 70 2.55 23.95 4.92
C VAL A 70 1.50 23.69 6.00
N LYS A 71 1.89 23.01 7.08
CA LYS A 71 1.01 22.67 8.19
C LYS A 71 0.53 23.89 8.99
N SER A 72 1.39 24.89 9.18
CA SER A 72 1.06 26.12 9.92
C SER A 72 0.39 27.19 9.06
N ASN A 73 0.39 27.04 7.73
CA ASN A 73 -0.18 28.02 6.82
C ASN A 73 -1.67 27.71 6.55
N PRO A 74 -2.61 28.61 6.95
CA PRO A 74 -4.04 28.38 6.80
C PRO A 74 -4.52 28.33 5.34
N ASP A 75 -3.73 28.84 4.40
CA ASP A 75 -4.05 28.82 2.97
C ASP A 75 -4.00 27.41 2.36
N PHE A 76 -3.26 26.50 2.98
CA PHE A 76 -3.15 25.11 2.54
C PHE A 76 -4.03 24.21 3.38
N LEU A 77 -5.00 23.58 2.72
CA LEU A 77 -5.69 22.43 3.28
C LEU A 77 -4.96 21.16 2.85
N TRP A 78 -4.70 20.25 3.79
CA TRP A 78 -4.01 19.01 3.47
C TRP A 78 -4.49 17.86 4.34
N LYS A 79 -4.41 16.64 3.80
CA LYS A 79 -4.72 15.41 4.52
C LYS A 79 -3.78 14.30 4.09
N VAL A 80 -3.47 13.40 5.03
CA VAL A 80 -2.66 12.21 4.77
C VAL A 80 -3.48 10.96 5.09
N SER A 81 -3.30 9.93 4.27
CA SER A 81 -3.90 8.61 4.48
C SER A 81 -2.91 7.49 4.26
N PHE A 82 -3.11 6.43 5.04
CA PHE A 82 -2.29 5.22 5.03
C PHE A 82 -3.15 4.00 4.68
N VAL A 83 -2.56 3.05 3.97
CA VAL A 83 -3.11 1.71 3.76
C VAL A 83 -2.07 0.70 4.19
N TRP A 84 -2.41 -0.10 5.20
CA TRP A 84 -1.50 -1.02 5.88
C TRP A 84 -1.25 -2.31 5.08
N PRO A 85 -0.13 -3.02 5.33
CA PRO A 85 0.26 -4.27 4.66
C PRO A 85 -0.87 -5.30 4.54
N LYS A 86 -1.63 -5.53 5.61
CA LYS A 86 -2.77 -6.45 5.61
C LYS A 86 -3.84 -6.14 4.55
N ILE A 87 -4.01 -4.86 4.19
CA ILE A 87 -4.91 -4.45 3.10
C ILE A 87 -4.17 -4.54 1.77
N ILE A 88 -2.92 -4.06 1.68
CA ILE A 88 -2.08 -4.15 0.48
C ILE A 88 -2.01 -5.59 -0.04
N ASP A 89 -1.75 -6.56 0.84
CA ASP A 89 -1.65 -7.97 0.50
C ASP A 89 -2.96 -8.56 -0.02
N LYS A 90 -4.12 -7.94 0.29
CA LYS A 90 -5.44 -8.39 -0.18
C LYS A 90 -5.84 -7.77 -1.51
N ILE A 91 -5.55 -6.49 -1.71
CA ILE A 91 -6.06 -5.73 -2.86
C ILE A 91 -4.99 -5.39 -3.90
N ASN A 92 -3.73 -5.77 -3.66
CA ASN A 92 -2.53 -5.36 -4.39
C ASN A 92 -2.10 -3.90 -4.15
N ILE A 93 -0.84 -3.60 -4.50
CA ILE A 93 -0.24 -2.29 -4.23
C ILE A 93 -0.87 -1.14 -5.03
N TRP A 94 -1.34 -1.42 -6.25
CA TRP A 94 -1.98 -0.41 -7.09
C TRP A 94 -3.32 0.03 -6.50
N GLN A 95 -4.20 -0.92 -6.18
CA GLN A 95 -5.48 -0.61 -5.55
C GLN A 95 -5.29 0.02 -4.16
N ALA A 96 -4.26 -0.39 -3.42
CA ALA A 96 -3.92 0.23 -2.15
C ALA A 96 -3.50 1.70 -2.29
N THR A 97 -2.77 2.06 -3.35
CA THR A 97 -2.47 3.46 -3.70
C THR A 97 -3.74 4.23 -4.05
N LEU A 98 -4.61 3.68 -4.91
CA LEU A 98 -5.89 4.34 -5.24
C LEU A 98 -6.75 4.54 -3.98
N LEU A 99 -6.74 3.58 -3.05
CA LEU A 99 -7.43 3.67 -1.78
C LEU A 99 -6.85 4.76 -0.87
N THR A 100 -5.52 5.01 -0.86
CA THR A 100 -4.96 6.14 -0.09
C THR A 100 -5.42 7.46 -0.70
N TRP A 101 -5.41 7.61 -2.02
CA TRP A 101 -5.87 8.81 -2.72
C TRP A 101 -7.35 9.10 -2.42
N GLN A 102 -8.23 8.11 -2.55
CA GLN A 102 -9.65 8.23 -2.20
C GLN A 102 -9.86 8.63 -0.73
N ARG A 103 -9.09 8.04 0.21
CA ARG A 103 -9.18 8.38 1.63
C ARG A 103 -8.69 9.80 1.92
N CYS A 104 -7.69 10.29 1.20
CA CYS A 104 -7.24 11.68 1.31
C CYS A 104 -8.33 12.65 0.88
N LEU A 105 -8.93 12.45 -0.31
CA LEU A 105 -10.02 13.28 -0.80
C LEU A 105 -11.22 13.27 0.15
N LYS A 106 -11.65 12.09 0.65
CA LYS A 106 -12.76 11.99 1.61
C LYS A 106 -12.52 12.72 2.93
N LYS A 107 -11.27 12.93 3.33
CA LYS A 107 -10.91 13.63 4.56
C LYS A 107 -10.82 15.15 4.37
N LEU A 108 -10.77 15.64 3.13
CA LEU A 108 -10.79 17.08 2.88
C LEU A 108 -12.20 17.60 3.15
N ASN A 109 -12.29 18.59 4.02
CA ASN A 109 -13.56 19.22 4.37
C ASN A 109 -14.16 20.00 3.18
N SER A 110 -13.31 20.51 2.29
CA SER A 110 -13.70 21.14 1.02
C SER A 110 -13.17 20.28 -0.13
N GLN A 111 -14.07 19.80 -1.00
CA GLN A 111 -13.67 19.01 -2.17
C GLN A 111 -13.04 19.94 -3.22
N PRO A 112 -11.94 19.54 -3.86
CA PRO A 112 -11.35 20.32 -4.93
C PRO A 112 -12.19 20.24 -6.20
N ASP A 113 -12.21 21.33 -6.97
CA ASP A 113 -12.85 21.41 -8.29
C ASP A 113 -11.89 20.90 -9.39
N PHE A 114 -10.59 21.01 -9.13
CA PHE A 114 -9.52 20.51 -10.02
C PHE A 114 -8.46 19.73 -9.25
N LEU A 115 -8.05 18.58 -9.78
CA LEU A 115 -7.11 17.67 -9.15
C LEU A 115 -5.93 17.30 -10.05
N PHE A 116 -4.73 17.70 -9.65
CA PHE A 116 -3.49 17.13 -10.20
C PHE A 116 -3.15 15.81 -9.51
N LEU A 117 -2.71 14.83 -10.30
CA LEU A 117 -2.29 13.51 -9.82
C LEU A 117 -0.87 13.22 -10.31
N ASP A 118 0.03 12.76 -9.45
CA ASP A 118 1.33 12.29 -9.93
C ASP A 118 1.21 10.89 -10.57
N GLY A 119 1.64 10.78 -11.82
CA GLY A 119 1.65 9.52 -12.57
C GLY A 119 0.91 9.58 -13.91
N LYS A 120 0.66 8.38 -14.45
CA LYS A 120 0.11 8.20 -15.80
C LYS A 120 -1.42 8.13 -15.84
N LEU A 121 -2.05 7.73 -14.75
CA LEU A 121 -3.46 7.37 -14.72
C LEU A 121 -4.21 8.24 -13.72
N GLY A 122 -5.47 8.54 -14.05
CA GLY A 122 -6.40 9.22 -13.16
C GLY A 122 -7.08 8.27 -12.18
N LEU A 123 -7.85 8.85 -11.25
CA LEU A 123 -8.79 8.11 -10.41
C LEU A 123 -10.05 7.77 -11.21
N PRO A 124 -10.38 6.48 -11.38
CA PRO A 124 -11.60 6.11 -12.09
C PRO A 124 -12.84 6.56 -11.28
N ASN A 125 -13.91 6.92 -12.00
CA ASN A 125 -15.22 7.28 -11.43
C ASN A 125 -15.20 8.49 -10.47
N LEU A 126 -14.23 9.39 -10.61
CA LEU A 126 -14.18 10.64 -9.86
C LEU A 126 -14.85 11.76 -10.66
N LYS A 127 -15.82 12.46 -10.04
CA LYS A 127 -16.52 13.60 -10.67
C LYS A 127 -15.66 14.87 -10.78
N ILE A 128 -14.57 14.93 -10.03
CA ILE A 128 -13.64 16.07 -10.00
C ILE A 128 -12.83 16.09 -11.29
N THR A 129 -12.72 17.26 -11.93
CA THR A 129 -11.83 17.43 -13.08
C THR A 129 -10.40 17.11 -12.66
N GLN A 130 -9.76 16.19 -13.36
CA GLN A 130 -8.45 15.69 -12.96
C GLN A 130 -7.45 15.69 -14.11
N LYS A 131 -6.17 15.90 -13.77
CA LYS A 131 -5.07 15.88 -14.72
C LYS A 131 -3.90 15.08 -14.17
N PRO A 132 -3.71 13.83 -14.63
CA PRO A 132 -2.51 13.05 -14.37
C PRO A 132 -1.29 13.71 -15.02
N ILE A 133 -0.19 13.83 -14.28
CA ILE A 133 1.07 14.40 -14.76
C ILE A 133 2.19 13.41 -14.45
N ILE A 134 2.88 12.93 -15.47
CA ILE A 134 4.07 12.10 -15.28
C ILE A 134 5.18 12.95 -14.66
N LYS A 135 5.72 12.46 -13.53
CA LYS A 135 6.75 13.17 -12.74
C LYS A 135 6.23 14.55 -12.33
N GLY A 136 4.97 14.58 -11.90
CA GLY A 136 4.26 15.81 -11.58
C GLY A 136 4.81 16.51 -10.36
N ASP A 137 5.41 15.77 -9.42
CA ASP A 137 6.14 16.30 -8.27
C ASP A 137 7.30 17.26 -8.63
N GLN A 138 7.85 17.14 -9.84
CA GLN A 138 8.89 18.03 -10.41
C GLN A 138 8.34 19.26 -11.13
N LYS A 139 7.06 19.22 -11.49
CA LYS A 139 6.48 20.13 -12.48
C LYS A 139 5.38 21.00 -11.90
N ILE A 140 4.67 20.49 -10.90
CA ILE A 140 3.48 21.06 -10.31
C ILE A 140 3.77 21.28 -8.84
N PHE A 141 3.63 22.52 -8.40
CA PHE A 141 3.95 22.93 -7.05
C PHE A 141 3.11 22.18 -6.01
N LEU A 142 1.80 22.05 -6.23
CA LEU A 142 0.91 21.29 -5.32
C LEU A 142 1.27 19.80 -5.24
N LEU A 143 1.71 19.17 -6.32
CA LEU A 143 2.19 17.78 -6.29
C LEU A 143 3.51 17.66 -5.53
N SER A 144 4.40 18.64 -5.70
CA SER A 144 5.65 18.72 -4.94
C SER A 144 5.38 18.79 -3.42
N LEU A 145 4.42 19.63 -3.01
CA LEU A 145 3.98 19.69 -1.61
C LEU A 145 3.36 18.38 -1.14
N ALA A 146 2.45 17.79 -1.93
CA ALA A 146 1.83 16.51 -1.60
C ALA A 146 2.88 15.41 -1.39
N SER A 147 3.91 15.35 -2.24
CA SER A 147 5.03 14.42 -2.10
C SER A 147 5.76 14.58 -0.76
N ILE A 148 6.07 15.83 -0.39
CA ILE A 148 6.72 16.16 0.89
C ILE A 148 5.82 15.77 2.07
N MET A 149 4.54 16.15 2.04
CA MET A 149 3.59 15.85 3.12
C MET A 149 3.42 14.34 3.33
N ALA A 150 3.35 13.57 2.25
CA ALA A 150 3.27 12.12 2.30
C ALA A 150 4.56 11.50 2.84
N LYS A 151 5.72 11.96 2.34
CA LYS A 151 7.06 11.47 2.69
C LYS A 151 7.38 11.68 4.16
N VAL A 152 7.27 12.90 4.66
CA VAL A 152 7.57 13.24 6.06
C VAL A 152 6.63 12.49 7.01
N SER A 153 5.33 12.46 6.69
CA SER A 153 4.34 11.72 7.50
C SER A 153 4.64 10.22 7.57
N ARG A 154 4.99 9.61 6.44
CA ARG A 154 5.34 8.18 6.39
C ARG A 154 6.66 7.90 7.09
N ASP A 155 7.69 8.71 6.88
CA ASP A 155 8.99 8.49 7.51
C ASP A 155 8.92 8.63 9.03
N ASN A 156 8.13 9.59 9.54
CA ASN A 156 7.84 9.71 10.97
C ASN A 156 7.09 8.50 11.53
N LEU A 157 6.15 7.94 10.77
CA LEU A 157 5.50 6.68 11.15
C LEU A 157 6.50 5.52 11.17
N MET A 158 7.41 5.43 10.20
CA MET A 158 8.43 4.37 10.20
C MET A 158 9.42 4.52 11.37
N LYS A 159 9.78 5.75 11.77
CA LYS A 159 10.57 6.03 13.00
C LYS A 159 9.84 5.53 14.26
N LYS A 160 8.52 5.71 14.35
CA LYS A 160 7.71 5.16 15.46
C LYS A 160 7.63 3.64 15.44
N LEU A 161 7.49 3.04 14.24
CA LEU A 161 7.48 1.58 14.08
C LEU A 161 8.83 0.95 14.42
N ASP A 162 9.93 1.68 14.22
CA ASP A 162 11.27 1.28 14.65
C ASP A 162 11.33 1.03 16.16
N GLN A 163 10.68 1.88 16.97
CA GLN A 163 10.64 1.70 18.43
C GLN A 163 9.91 0.40 18.83
N LYS A 164 8.91 -0.01 18.04
CA LYS A 164 8.16 -1.26 18.27
C LYS A 164 8.89 -2.50 17.73
N TYR A 165 9.70 -2.33 16.69
CA TYR A 165 10.41 -3.41 15.99
C TYR A 165 11.90 -3.03 15.80
N PRO A 166 12.64 -2.78 16.89
CA PRO A 166 13.99 -2.19 16.84
C PRO A 166 15.00 -3.07 16.10
N GLU A 167 14.78 -4.37 16.08
CA GLU A 167 15.64 -5.35 15.44
C GLU A 167 15.72 -5.18 13.91
N TYR A 168 14.71 -4.55 13.31
CA TYR A 168 14.64 -4.28 11.88
C TYR A 168 15.24 -2.94 11.45
N VAL A 169 15.51 -1.99 12.36
CA VAL A 169 16.08 -0.66 12.05
C VAL A 169 15.34 0.11 10.94
N PHE A 170 14.00 0.05 10.96
CA PHE A 170 13.11 0.78 10.06
C PHE A 170 13.33 2.29 10.03
N SER A 171 13.88 2.89 11.08
CA SER A 171 14.24 4.31 11.09
C SER A 171 15.29 4.65 10.03
N GLN A 172 16.15 3.71 9.62
CA GLN A 172 17.22 3.95 8.64
C GLN A 172 16.74 3.79 7.20
N HIS A 173 16.10 2.66 6.89
CA HIS A 173 15.69 2.33 5.51
C HIS A 173 14.20 2.53 5.23
N LYS A 174 13.41 2.98 6.21
CA LYS A 174 11.96 3.30 6.09
C LYS A 174 11.12 2.16 5.49
N GLY A 175 11.56 0.93 5.71
CA GLY A 175 10.94 -0.29 5.18
C GLY A 175 11.22 -0.59 3.69
N TYR A 176 12.05 0.19 2.99
CA TYR A 176 12.49 -0.16 1.63
C TYR A 176 13.44 -1.37 1.63
N GLY A 177 13.47 -2.12 0.53
CA GLY A 177 14.30 -3.33 0.39
C GLY A 177 15.78 -3.03 0.17
N THR A 178 16.40 -2.27 1.07
CA THR A 178 17.85 -2.03 1.07
C THR A 178 18.59 -3.31 1.47
N LYS A 179 19.90 -3.36 1.19
CA LYS A 179 20.76 -4.49 1.62
C LYS A 179 20.58 -4.80 3.11
N LEU A 180 20.66 -3.77 3.96
CA LEU A 180 20.44 -3.87 5.40
C LEU A 180 19.08 -4.50 5.75
N HIS A 181 18.00 -4.03 5.12
CA HIS A 181 16.66 -4.57 5.41
C HIS A 181 16.53 -6.03 4.99
N LEU A 182 17.07 -6.40 3.84
CA LEU A 182 17.08 -7.77 3.35
C LEU A 182 17.89 -8.71 4.26
N GLU A 183 19.00 -8.22 4.83
CA GLU A 183 19.79 -8.97 5.82
C GLU A 183 19.00 -9.20 7.12
N LYS A 184 18.33 -8.16 7.65
CA LYS A 184 17.45 -8.29 8.83
C LYS A 184 16.32 -9.29 8.57
N LEU A 185 15.68 -9.19 7.39
CA LEU A 185 14.59 -10.07 6.98
C LEU A 185 15.02 -11.54 6.87
N LYS A 186 16.22 -11.81 6.34
CA LYS A 186 16.78 -13.17 6.29
C LYS A 186 17.12 -13.72 7.67
N LYS A 187 17.67 -12.88 8.55
CA LYS A 187 18.12 -13.28 9.88
C LYS A 187 16.97 -13.52 10.85
N ILE A 188 15.94 -12.70 10.81
CA ILE A 188 14.88 -12.63 11.84
C ILE A 188 13.54 -13.15 11.30
N GLY A 189 13.35 -13.12 9.98
CA GLY A 189 12.07 -13.38 9.33
C GLY A 189 11.20 -12.12 9.24
N PRO A 190 10.00 -12.21 8.64
CA PRO A 190 9.09 -11.07 8.51
C PRO A 190 8.27 -10.78 9.79
N SER A 191 8.16 -9.51 10.17
CA SER A 191 7.20 -9.03 11.19
C SER A 191 5.78 -8.80 10.65
N GLU A 192 4.84 -8.46 11.53
CA GLU A 192 3.42 -8.18 11.20
C GLU A 192 3.24 -7.02 10.20
N ILE A 193 4.19 -6.08 10.14
CA ILE A 193 4.11 -4.93 9.25
C ILE A 193 4.82 -5.16 7.91
N HIS A 194 5.31 -6.37 7.63
CA HIS A 194 5.81 -6.71 6.32
C HIS A 194 4.68 -7.08 5.35
N ARG A 195 4.86 -6.72 4.08
CA ARG A 195 3.91 -6.99 2.98
C ARG A 195 4.17 -8.39 2.47
N ARG A 196 3.40 -9.36 2.95
CA ARG A 196 3.60 -10.80 2.68
C ARG A 196 3.43 -11.15 1.20
N SER A 197 2.71 -10.32 0.45
CA SER A 197 2.56 -10.45 -1.01
C SER A 197 3.82 -10.06 -1.79
N PHE A 198 4.77 -9.35 -1.19
CA PHE A 198 5.99 -8.91 -1.87
C PHE A 198 7.01 -10.03 -1.83
N ARG A 199 7.61 -10.36 -3.00
CA ARG A 199 8.45 -11.54 -3.18
C ARG A 199 9.57 -11.70 -2.12
N PRO A 200 10.40 -10.68 -1.80
CA PRO A 200 11.45 -10.85 -0.79
C PRO A 200 10.90 -11.20 0.60
N VAL A 201 9.71 -10.68 0.95
CA VAL A 201 9.03 -11.01 2.21
C VAL A 201 8.49 -12.42 2.17
N PHE A 202 7.78 -12.76 1.10
CA PHE A 202 7.18 -14.09 0.94
C PHE A 202 8.24 -15.20 1.02
N GLU A 203 9.38 -15.01 0.38
CA GLU A 203 10.49 -15.98 0.36
C GLU A 203 11.08 -16.23 1.75
N ASN A 204 11.04 -15.24 2.64
CA ASN A 204 11.56 -15.36 4.01
C ASN A 204 10.49 -15.75 5.05
N LEU A 205 9.22 -15.95 4.66
CA LEU A 205 8.20 -16.46 5.59
C LEU A 205 8.53 -17.90 6.05
N PRO A 206 8.17 -18.29 7.29
CA PRO A 206 8.21 -19.68 7.71
C PRO A 206 7.37 -20.58 6.79
N PHE A 207 7.77 -21.85 6.62
CA PHE A 207 7.11 -22.80 5.71
C PHE A 207 5.58 -22.86 5.90
N LYS A 208 5.12 -23.02 7.15
CA LYS A 208 3.69 -23.09 7.47
C LYS A 208 2.97 -21.80 7.08
N GLU A 209 3.60 -20.64 7.27
CA GLU A 209 3.02 -19.36 6.92
C GLU A 209 2.93 -19.15 5.41
N LYS A 210 3.91 -19.62 4.63
CA LYS A 210 3.81 -19.65 3.17
C LYS A 210 2.61 -20.49 2.72
N VAL A 211 2.44 -21.68 3.31
CA VAL A 211 1.30 -22.56 3.04
C VAL A 211 -0.02 -21.85 3.35
N TYR A 212 -0.16 -21.28 4.54
CA TYR A 212 -1.37 -20.58 4.94
C TYR A 212 -1.66 -19.36 4.08
N TYR A 213 -0.62 -18.61 3.70
CA TYR A 213 -0.76 -17.49 2.78
C TYR A 213 -1.32 -17.95 1.43
N VAL A 214 -0.67 -18.92 0.76
CA VAL A 214 -1.14 -19.44 -0.53
C VAL A 214 -2.56 -19.96 -0.45
N VAL A 215 -2.89 -20.74 0.59
CA VAL A 215 -4.24 -21.30 0.78
C VAL A 215 -5.28 -20.20 1.03
N SER A 216 -4.92 -19.13 1.75
CA SER A 216 -5.81 -17.98 1.96
C SER A 216 -6.19 -17.24 0.67
N GLN A 217 -5.39 -17.39 -0.40
CA GLN A 217 -5.64 -16.76 -1.70
C GLN A 217 -6.54 -17.59 -2.60
N ILE A 218 -6.86 -18.85 -2.26
CA ILE A 218 -7.74 -19.69 -3.09
C ILE A 218 -9.16 -19.10 -3.03
N PRO A 219 -9.75 -18.65 -4.15
CA PRO A 219 -11.10 -18.07 -4.17
C PRO A 219 -12.18 -19.07 -3.75
N LYS A 220 -13.34 -18.56 -3.32
CA LYS A 220 -14.54 -19.39 -3.13
C LYS A 220 -14.91 -20.07 -4.46
N GLY A 221 -15.28 -21.33 -4.40
CA GLY A 221 -15.67 -22.12 -5.58
C GLY A 221 -14.49 -22.61 -6.41
N GLN A 222 -13.25 -22.42 -5.94
CA GLN A 222 -12.05 -22.98 -6.53
C GLN A 222 -11.34 -23.90 -5.53
N ALA A 223 -10.54 -24.82 -6.06
CA ALA A 223 -9.68 -25.69 -5.27
C ALA A 223 -8.26 -25.72 -5.85
N MET A 224 -7.29 -26.04 -5.01
CA MET A 224 -5.92 -26.34 -5.42
C MET A 224 -5.50 -27.69 -4.87
N THR A 225 -4.58 -28.37 -5.56
CA THR A 225 -4.00 -29.61 -5.04
C THR A 225 -2.92 -29.31 -4.01
N TYR A 226 -2.62 -30.25 -3.10
CA TYR A 226 -1.46 -30.13 -2.21
C TYR A 226 -0.15 -29.90 -2.98
N GLN A 227 0.00 -30.53 -4.14
CA GLN A 227 1.14 -30.35 -5.04
C GLN A 227 1.18 -28.93 -5.63
N ALA A 228 0.05 -28.38 -6.05
CA ALA A 228 -0.02 -27.01 -6.55
C ALA A 228 0.31 -25.98 -5.45
N VAL A 229 -0.09 -26.24 -4.21
CA VAL A 229 0.30 -25.38 -3.06
C VAL A 229 1.81 -25.46 -2.84
N ALA A 230 2.39 -26.67 -2.84
CA ALA A 230 3.82 -26.90 -2.72
C ALA A 230 4.63 -26.19 -3.82
N GLN A 231 4.16 -26.22 -5.07
CA GLN A 231 4.75 -25.46 -6.18
C GLN A 231 4.68 -23.95 -5.96
N LYS A 232 3.52 -23.40 -5.55
CA LYS A 232 3.36 -21.95 -5.33
C LYS A 232 4.20 -21.40 -4.17
N ILE A 233 4.55 -22.21 -3.17
CA ILE A 233 5.47 -21.79 -2.09
C ILE A 233 6.95 -21.96 -2.47
N GLY A 234 7.25 -22.44 -3.68
CA GLY A 234 8.62 -22.67 -4.18
C GLY A 234 9.27 -23.98 -3.70
N GLN A 235 8.48 -24.94 -3.20
CA GLN A 235 9.00 -26.22 -2.69
C GLN A 235 8.16 -27.40 -3.24
N PRO A 236 8.28 -27.72 -4.54
CA PRO A 236 7.36 -28.64 -5.24
C PRO A 236 7.30 -30.05 -4.65
N LEU A 237 8.37 -30.50 -3.99
CA LEU A 237 8.46 -31.84 -3.38
C LEU A 237 7.82 -31.92 -1.97
N SER A 238 7.41 -30.79 -1.39
CA SER A 238 6.94 -30.70 0.01
C SER A 238 5.43 -30.93 0.18
N TYR A 239 4.72 -31.53 -0.78
CA TYR A 239 3.25 -31.67 -0.75
C TYR A 239 2.72 -32.43 0.49
N ARG A 240 3.46 -33.43 1.00
CA ARG A 240 3.11 -34.12 2.25
C ARG A 240 3.22 -33.19 3.46
N ALA A 241 4.28 -32.38 3.53
CA ALA A 241 4.47 -31.39 4.58
C ALA A 241 3.40 -30.28 4.53
N VAL A 242 2.93 -29.90 3.33
CA VAL A 242 1.76 -29.02 3.16
C VAL A 242 0.52 -29.65 3.82
N GLY A 243 0.26 -30.92 3.55
CA GLY A 243 -0.84 -31.67 4.18
C GLY A 243 -0.77 -31.65 5.71
N ASN A 244 0.42 -31.93 6.26
CA ASN A 244 0.66 -31.89 7.71
C ASN A 244 0.46 -30.50 8.31
N ALA A 245 0.91 -29.43 7.63
CA ALA A 245 0.70 -28.06 8.07
C ALA A 245 -0.79 -27.71 8.11
N LEU A 246 -1.55 -28.06 7.06
CA LEU A 246 -2.99 -27.79 6.99
C LEU A 246 -3.79 -28.62 7.99
N ASN A 247 -3.39 -29.86 8.28
CA ASN A 247 -4.04 -30.70 9.28
C ASN A 247 -3.87 -30.14 10.71
N LYS A 248 -2.75 -29.48 11.00
CA LYS A 248 -2.51 -28.83 12.30
C LYS A 248 -3.10 -27.42 12.40
N ASN A 249 -3.67 -26.88 11.32
CA ASN A 249 -4.17 -25.51 11.32
C ASN A 249 -5.55 -25.39 11.99
N ILE A 250 -5.61 -24.67 13.12
CA ILE A 250 -6.86 -24.37 13.82
C ILE A 250 -7.54 -23.08 13.32
N ASN A 251 -6.82 -22.20 12.62
CA ASN A 251 -7.34 -20.89 12.20
C ASN A 251 -8.47 -21.06 11.15
N PRO A 252 -9.72 -20.65 11.46
CA PRO A 252 -10.86 -20.80 10.55
C PRO A 252 -10.82 -19.87 9.34
N LYS A 253 -9.98 -18.84 9.35
CA LYS A 253 -9.82 -17.90 8.23
C LYS A 253 -9.01 -18.49 7.07
N ILE A 254 -8.26 -19.57 7.32
CA ILE A 254 -7.52 -20.27 6.27
C ILE A 254 -8.46 -21.36 5.70
N PRO A 255 -8.85 -21.28 4.42
CA PRO A 255 -9.83 -22.17 3.83
C PRO A 255 -9.21 -23.52 3.44
N CYS A 256 -8.70 -24.29 4.42
CA CYS A 256 -8.01 -25.56 4.15
C CYS A 256 -8.90 -26.60 3.45
N HIS A 257 -10.24 -26.45 3.50
CA HIS A 257 -11.19 -27.29 2.78
C HIS A 257 -11.05 -27.16 1.25
N ARG A 258 -10.49 -26.05 0.75
CA ARG A 258 -10.22 -25.81 -0.68
C ARG A 258 -8.95 -26.49 -1.21
N VAL A 259 -8.25 -27.26 -0.37
CA VAL A 259 -7.06 -28.03 -0.79
C VAL A 259 -7.43 -29.51 -0.96
N ILE A 260 -7.27 -30.05 -2.16
CA ILE A 260 -7.67 -31.42 -2.54
C ILE A 260 -6.48 -32.25 -3.03
N ARG A 261 -6.69 -33.54 -3.28
CA ARG A 261 -5.68 -34.43 -3.86
C ARG A 261 -5.54 -34.18 -5.37
N SER A 262 -4.42 -34.60 -5.95
CA SER A 262 -4.18 -34.47 -7.40
C SER A 262 -5.09 -35.36 -8.26
N ASP A 263 -5.64 -36.43 -7.68
CA ASP A 263 -6.62 -37.33 -8.31
C ASP A 263 -8.07 -36.80 -8.26
N GLY A 264 -8.26 -35.53 -7.85
CA GLY A 264 -9.58 -34.91 -7.68
C GLY A 264 -10.31 -35.29 -6.39
N LYS A 265 -9.89 -36.36 -5.68
CA LYS A 265 -10.56 -36.80 -4.45
C LYS A 265 -10.31 -35.85 -3.28
N LEU A 266 -11.23 -35.88 -2.32
CA LEU A 266 -11.05 -35.13 -1.08
C LEU A 266 -9.90 -35.73 -0.24
N GLY A 267 -8.89 -34.91 0.04
CA GLY A 267 -7.86 -35.24 1.03
C GLY A 267 -8.33 -35.01 2.47
N GLY A 268 -7.48 -35.36 3.44
CA GLY A 268 -7.76 -35.16 4.86
C GLY A 268 -8.12 -33.72 5.24
N TYR A 269 -8.96 -33.58 6.26
CA TYR A 269 -9.36 -32.31 6.85
C TYR A 269 -9.53 -32.50 8.35
N ASN A 270 -8.85 -31.66 9.13
CA ASN A 270 -8.84 -31.79 10.58
C ASN A 270 -10.19 -31.55 11.27
N ARG A 271 -11.18 -31.04 10.54
CA ARG A 271 -12.58 -30.93 11.00
C ARG A 271 -13.50 -31.99 10.38
N GLY A 272 -12.95 -33.02 9.74
CA GLY A 272 -13.70 -34.14 9.16
C GLY A 272 -14.05 -33.99 7.68
N SER A 273 -13.95 -35.10 6.94
CA SER A 273 -14.18 -35.15 5.48
C SER A 273 -15.59 -34.71 5.06
N LYS A 274 -16.63 -35.10 5.82
CA LYS A 274 -18.03 -34.68 5.56
C LYS A 274 -18.20 -33.15 5.63
N ILE A 275 -17.52 -32.49 6.57
CA ILE A 275 -17.57 -31.01 6.69
C ILE A 275 -16.87 -30.36 5.49
N LYS A 276 -15.71 -30.90 5.08
CA LYS A 276 -14.99 -30.41 3.89
C LYS A 276 -15.86 -30.47 2.64
N GLU A 277 -16.54 -31.59 2.40
CA GLU A 277 -17.46 -31.76 1.28
C GLU A 277 -18.61 -30.73 1.32
N LYS A 278 -19.27 -30.59 2.49
CA LYS A 278 -20.35 -29.63 2.68
C LYS A 278 -19.92 -28.19 2.39
N LEU A 279 -18.71 -27.80 2.83
CA LEU A 279 -18.16 -26.46 2.57
C LEU A 279 -17.87 -26.23 1.09
N LEU A 280 -17.28 -27.21 0.39
CA LEU A 280 -17.01 -27.12 -1.05
C LEU A 280 -18.31 -27.02 -1.87
N ARG A 281 -19.32 -27.86 -1.56
CA ARG A 281 -20.65 -27.78 -2.20
C ARG A 281 -21.32 -26.43 -1.95
N LYS A 282 -21.24 -25.89 -0.72
CA LYS A 282 -21.76 -24.55 -0.39
C LYS A 282 -21.08 -23.44 -1.20
N GLU A 283 -19.82 -23.63 -1.55
CA GLU A 283 -19.06 -22.74 -2.41
C GLU A 283 -19.25 -23.01 -3.90
N ARG A 284 -20.14 -23.93 -4.28
CA ARG A 284 -20.44 -24.34 -5.66
C ARG A 284 -19.25 -24.97 -6.39
N PHE A 285 -18.31 -25.54 -5.65
CA PHE A 285 -17.24 -26.34 -6.24
C PHE A 285 -17.81 -27.70 -6.69
N LYS A 286 -17.51 -28.11 -7.93
CA LYS A 286 -17.87 -29.43 -8.45
C LYS A 286 -16.83 -30.43 -7.97
N ILE A 287 -17.25 -31.38 -7.14
CA ILE A 287 -16.43 -32.46 -6.59
C ILE A 287 -16.50 -33.64 -7.54
#